data_AF-A0A533ZAC5-F1
#
_entry.id   AF-A0A533ZAC5-F1
#
_cell.length_a   1.000
_cell.length_b   1.000
_cell.length_c   1.000
_cell.angle_alpha   90.00
_cell.angle_beta   90.00
_cell.angle_gamma   90.00
#
_symmetry.space_group_name_H-M   'P 1'
#
loop_
_entity.id
_entity.type
_entity.pdbx_description
1 polymer ?
#
loop_
_entity_poly.entity_id
_entity_poly.type
_entity_poly.pdbx_seq_one_letter_code
_entity_poly.pdbx_strand_id
1 'polypeptide(L)'
;MIFCELSKRAVVLAACLCLLACNQDSADGSRAKSISEPGGKPQVLFAVSVKEYQGMVMRRLEPIVLIKEGKFTEPPQEEKEVLTFGETYLRPALSYHLLWGGKEIGMVKVKEWIKEGCSGLEDMAEVEIAASLELTGKVGALATNDASLAQGKLARRAPTELEKTRALEVARNIYLKNGINDKLLQTIEFEAAAADLDSDQTAELIGSFRIEEHVADEYGLDIPSVYALFLLLKSGAKGLQPLVTQFHRGRGESYGEERFLDHLDLDKDGVSEIVTKVDVYEGWGYRIYKSQNNEWKEVYRGGGGGC
;
A
#
# COMPACT_ATOMS: atom_id res chain seq x y z
N MET A 1 -34.83 3.79 -76.53
CA MET A 1 -34.09 3.15 -77.64
C MET A 1 -33.33 1.98 -77.03
N ILE A 2 -33.89 0.77 -77.12
CA ILE A 2 -33.53 -0.25 -78.14
C ILE A 2 -32.16 -0.86 -77.77
N PHE A 3 -31.94 -2.15 -77.49
CA PHE A 3 -32.69 -3.38 -77.75
C PHE A 3 -32.08 -4.57 -76.96
N CYS A 4 -32.91 -5.58 -76.70
CA CYS A 4 -32.69 -7.04 -76.74
C CYS A 4 -31.66 -7.73 -75.82
N GLU A 5 -32.04 -8.64 -74.91
CA GLU A 5 -32.59 -10.02 -75.13
C GLU A 5 -31.50 -11.02 -75.58
N LEU A 6 -31.44 -12.31 -75.23
CA LEU A 6 -32.30 -13.32 -74.59
C LEU A 6 -31.34 -14.54 -74.37
N SER A 7 -31.34 -15.23 -73.23
CA SER A 7 -32.07 -16.50 -73.00
C SER A 7 -31.47 -17.79 -73.61
N LYS A 8 -31.15 -18.78 -72.76
CA LYS A 8 -31.93 -20.04 -72.60
C LYS A 8 -31.15 -21.15 -71.85
N ARG A 9 -31.85 -21.75 -70.87
CA ARG A 9 -31.96 -23.18 -70.47
C ARG A 9 -30.68 -23.89 -69.96
N ALA A 10 -30.57 -24.24 -68.67
CA ALA A 10 -31.26 -25.29 -67.88
C ALA A 10 -30.80 -26.73 -68.19
N VAL A 11 -30.35 -27.45 -67.12
CA VAL A 11 -30.68 -28.84 -66.71
C VAL A 11 -29.48 -29.59 -66.06
N VAL A 12 -29.62 -29.81 -64.73
CA VAL A 12 -29.42 -31.05 -63.94
C VAL A 12 -28.03 -31.51 -63.42
N LEU A 13 -28.01 -31.61 -62.07
CA LEU A 13 -27.32 -32.49 -61.11
C LEU A 13 -25.92 -33.07 -61.41
N ALA A 14 -25.00 -32.85 -60.45
CA ALA A 14 -24.46 -33.94 -59.64
C ALA A 14 -23.85 -33.39 -58.34
N ALA A 15 -24.20 -34.04 -57.23
CA ALA A 15 -23.65 -33.82 -55.91
C ALA A 15 -22.22 -34.35 -55.82
N CYS A 16 -21.36 -33.66 -55.09
CA CYS A 16 -20.25 -34.29 -54.36
C CYS A 16 -19.94 -33.45 -53.12
N LEU A 17 -20.17 -34.07 -51.95
CA LEU A 17 -19.67 -33.63 -50.66
C LEU A 17 -18.14 -33.50 -50.73
N CYS A 18 -17.62 -32.34 -50.37
CA CYS A 18 -16.32 -32.22 -49.71
C CYS A 18 -16.42 -31.09 -48.67
N LEU A 19 -16.50 -31.48 -47.41
CA LEU A 19 -16.31 -30.60 -46.25
C LEU A 19 -14.86 -30.09 -46.28
N LEU A 20 -14.68 -28.81 -46.59
CA LEU A 20 -13.47 -28.05 -46.29
C LEU A 20 -13.90 -26.80 -45.56
N ALA A 21 -13.85 -26.86 -44.23
CA ALA A 21 -13.93 -25.69 -43.37
C ALA A 21 -12.70 -24.82 -43.64
N CYS A 22 -12.89 -23.69 -44.32
CA CYS A 22 -11.91 -22.62 -44.33
C CYS A 22 -12.02 -21.87 -43.00
N ASN A 23 -10.99 -22.02 -42.18
CA ASN A 23 -10.74 -21.18 -41.01
C ASN A 23 -10.76 -19.70 -41.43
N GLN A 24 -11.65 -18.93 -40.82
CA GLN A 24 -11.47 -17.50 -40.69
C GLN A 24 -10.72 -17.27 -39.37
N ASP A 25 -9.47 -16.83 -39.50
CA ASP A 25 -8.67 -16.32 -38.40
C ASP A 25 -9.34 -15.07 -37.82
N SER A 26 -10.17 -15.28 -36.80
CA SER A 26 -10.50 -14.22 -35.85
C SER A 26 -9.37 -14.19 -34.83
N ALA A 27 -8.56 -13.13 -34.91
CA ALA A 27 -7.57 -12.79 -33.91
C ALA A 27 -8.28 -12.52 -32.57
N ASP A 28 -8.39 -13.56 -31.74
CA ASP A 28 -8.75 -13.41 -30.34
C ASP A 28 -7.47 -13.16 -29.55
N GLY A 29 -7.32 -11.94 -29.07
CA GLY A 29 -6.22 -11.50 -28.23
C GLY A 29 -6.27 -12.24 -26.90
N SER A 30 -5.60 -13.38 -26.84
CA SER A 30 -5.29 -14.09 -25.60
C SER A 30 -4.47 -13.17 -24.69
N ARG A 31 -5.17 -12.42 -23.83
CA ARG A 31 -4.63 -11.90 -22.57
C ARG A 31 -4.10 -13.12 -21.82
N ALA A 32 -2.78 -13.28 -21.82
CA ALA A 32 -2.13 -14.34 -21.05
C ALA A 32 -2.54 -14.15 -19.57
N LYS A 33 -3.42 -15.03 -19.07
CA LYS A 33 -3.58 -15.23 -17.64
C LYS A 33 -2.23 -15.70 -17.12
N SER A 34 -1.52 -14.86 -16.38
CA SER A 34 -0.37 -15.30 -15.58
C SER A 34 -0.92 -16.22 -14.49
N ILE A 35 -0.98 -17.51 -14.78
CA ILE A 35 -1.17 -18.53 -13.77
C ILE A 35 0.15 -18.59 -13.01
N SER A 36 0.17 -18.08 -11.77
CA SER A 36 1.29 -18.26 -10.85
C SER A 36 1.60 -19.75 -10.74
N GLU A 37 2.86 -20.13 -10.94
CA GLU A 37 3.29 -21.53 -10.81
C GLU A 37 2.93 -22.08 -9.41
N PRO A 38 2.20 -23.22 -9.32
CA PRO A 38 1.98 -23.89 -8.05
C PRO A 38 3.32 -24.31 -7.45
N GLY A 39 3.69 -23.72 -6.32
CA GLY A 39 4.97 -23.98 -5.63
C GLY A 39 6.00 -22.84 -5.71
N GLY A 40 5.66 -21.70 -6.32
CA GLY A 40 6.49 -20.50 -6.26
C GLY A 40 6.72 -20.00 -4.82
N LYS A 41 7.89 -19.37 -4.59
CA LYS A 41 8.19 -18.68 -3.32
C LYS A 41 7.09 -17.64 -3.06
N PRO A 42 6.59 -17.51 -1.81
CA PRO A 42 5.67 -16.44 -1.47
C PRO A 42 6.19 -15.08 -1.93
N GLN A 43 5.27 -14.21 -2.31
CA GLN A 43 5.57 -12.82 -2.56
C GLN A 43 5.81 -12.16 -1.20
N VAL A 44 6.69 -11.18 -1.15
CA VAL A 44 6.95 -10.42 0.06
C VAL A 44 6.74 -8.95 -0.24
N LEU A 45 6.10 -8.26 0.70
CA LEU A 45 6.01 -6.82 0.72
C LEU A 45 6.88 -6.30 1.87
N PHE A 46 7.72 -5.32 1.56
CA PHE A 46 8.59 -4.64 2.50
C PHE A 46 8.23 -3.17 2.62
N ALA A 47 8.45 -2.59 3.79
CA ALA A 47 8.59 -1.15 3.97
C ALA A 47 10.04 -0.76 3.65
N VAL A 48 10.21 0.36 2.97
CA VAL A 48 11.52 0.96 2.68
C VAL A 48 11.61 2.29 3.41
N SER A 49 12.62 2.43 4.28
CA SER A 49 12.86 3.66 5.05
C SER A 49 14.20 4.29 4.73
N VAL A 50 14.23 5.63 4.80
CA VAL A 50 15.45 6.44 4.66
C VAL A 50 15.55 7.36 5.88
N LYS A 51 16.25 6.90 6.91
CA LYS A 51 16.39 7.61 8.19
C LYS A 51 17.73 8.34 8.21
N GLU A 52 17.76 9.60 8.66
CA GLU A 52 19.01 10.28 9.01
C GLU A 52 19.19 10.22 10.53
N TYR A 53 20.31 9.66 10.97
CA TYR A 53 20.67 9.57 12.39
C TYR A 53 22.12 10.00 12.57
N GLN A 54 22.34 11.04 13.38
CA GLN A 54 23.68 11.58 13.67
C GLN A 54 24.51 11.89 12.40
N GLY A 55 23.87 12.39 11.34
CA GLY A 55 24.51 12.70 10.06
C GLY A 55 24.77 11.48 9.15
N MET A 56 24.34 10.28 9.56
CA MET A 56 24.38 9.07 8.74
C MET A 56 23.01 8.79 8.14
N VAL A 57 22.97 8.59 6.82
CA VAL A 57 21.76 8.19 6.09
C VAL A 57 21.65 6.67 6.06
N MET A 58 20.74 6.13 6.85
CA MET A 58 20.40 4.71 6.89
C MET A 58 19.27 4.41 5.91
N ARG A 59 19.46 3.40 5.07
CA ARG A 59 18.45 2.90 4.15
C ARG A 59 18.11 1.47 4.54
N ARG A 60 16.86 1.23 4.94
CA ARG A 60 16.45 -0.02 5.57
C ARG A 60 15.26 -0.65 4.89
N LEU A 61 15.17 -1.97 5.06
CA LEU A 61 14.11 -2.82 4.55
C LEU A 61 13.49 -3.60 5.72
N GLU A 62 12.18 -3.47 5.90
CA GLU A 62 11.42 -4.12 6.97
C GLU A 62 10.31 -4.98 6.36
N PRO A 63 10.18 -6.28 6.67
CA PRO A 63 9.12 -7.11 6.11
C PRO A 63 7.76 -6.76 6.72
N ILE A 64 6.78 -6.55 5.84
CA ILE A 64 5.40 -6.24 6.21
C ILE A 64 4.57 -7.52 6.24
N VAL A 65 4.55 -8.24 5.11
CA VAL A 65 3.64 -9.36 4.89
C VAL A 65 4.19 -10.30 3.81
N LEU A 66 3.91 -11.59 3.97
CA LEU A 66 4.04 -12.60 2.93
C LEU A 66 2.68 -12.82 2.26
N ILE A 67 2.67 -12.84 0.92
CA ILE A 67 1.47 -12.96 0.10
C ILE A 67 1.57 -14.24 -0.73
N LYS A 68 0.58 -15.12 -0.59
CA LYS A 68 0.48 -16.33 -1.41
C LYS A 68 -0.99 -16.60 -1.72
N GLU A 69 -1.32 -16.64 -3.01
CA GLU A 69 -2.68 -16.95 -3.47
C GLU A 69 -3.75 -16.04 -2.81
N GLY A 70 -3.44 -14.74 -2.69
CA GLY A 70 -4.33 -13.74 -2.06
C GLY A 70 -4.42 -13.83 -0.53
N LYS A 71 -3.67 -14.73 0.11
CA LYS A 71 -3.60 -14.82 1.57
C LYS A 71 -2.43 -14.04 2.11
N PHE A 72 -2.70 -13.26 3.16
CA PHE A 72 -1.71 -12.54 3.94
C PHE A 72 -1.26 -13.39 5.12
N THR A 73 0.05 -13.55 5.26
CA THR A 73 0.69 -14.25 6.37
C THR A 73 1.79 -13.38 6.95
N GLU A 74 1.90 -13.39 8.27
CA GLU A 74 2.94 -12.65 8.97
C GLU A 74 4.34 -13.18 8.61
N PRO A 75 5.35 -12.31 8.45
CA PRO A 75 6.73 -12.79 8.41
C PRO A 75 7.10 -13.47 9.74
N PRO A 76 7.98 -14.48 9.72
CA PRO A 76 8.25 -15.28 10.91
C PRO A 76 8.92 -14.49 12.02
N GLN A 77 8.56 -14.76 13.28
CA GLN A 77 9.16 -14.15 14.48
C GLN A 77 10.07 -15.12 15.25
N GLU A 78 9.91 -16.43 15.01
CA GLU A 78 10.71 -17.48 15.66
C GLU A 78 12.12 -17.55 15.07
N GLU A 79 13.16 -17.59 15.91
CA GLU A 79 14.57 -17.45 15.50
C GLU A 79 14.96 -18.33 14.30
N LYS A 80 14.59 -19.62 14.34
CA LYS A 80 14.92 -20.56 13.25
C LYS A 80 14.22 -20.21 11.93
N GLU A 81 12.99 -19.72 12.01
CA GLU A 81 12.19 -19.32 10.86
C GLU A 81 12.67 -17.97 10.31
N VAL A 82 13.07 -17.04 11.19
CA VAL A 82 13.73 -15.77 10.84
C VAL A 82 15.03 -16.03 10.07
N LEU A 83 15.84 -17.01 10.49
CA LEU A 83 17.05 -17.38 9.75
C LEU A 83 16.72 -17.86 8.33
N THR A 84 15.73 -18.75 8.21
CA THR A 84 15.26 -19.27 6.91
C THR A 84 14.70 -18.14 6.02
N PHE A 85 13.97 -17.20 6.63
CA PHE A 85 13.44 -16.02 5.95
C PHE A 85 14.57 -15.12 5.44
N GLY A 86 15.56 -14.82 6.28
CA GLY A 86 16.72 -13.99 5.91
C GLY A 86 17.55 -14.61 4.79
N GLU A 87 17.79 -15.92 4.82
CA GLU A 87 18.44 -16.63 3.72
C GLU A 87 17.63 -16.60 2.40
N THR A 88 16.31 -16.56 2.51
CA THR A 88 15.41 -16.56 1.37
C THR A 88 15.27 -15.17 0.74
N TYR A 89 15.13 -14.13 1.56
CA TYR A 89 14.71 -12.80 1.13
C TYR A 89 15.70 -11.67 1.48
N LEU A 90 16.69 -11.87 2.35
CA LEU A 90 17.58 -10.77 2.79
C LEU A 90 19.05 -11.01 2.42
N ARG A 91 19.37 -12.04 1.62
CA ARG A 91 20.76 -12.23 1.17
C ARG A 91 21.25 -11.03 0.33
N PRO A 92 22.54 -10.66 0.47
CA PRO A 92 23.16 -9.65 -0.38
C PRO A 92 22.92 -9.91 -1.87
N ALA A 93 22.79 -8.82 -2.62
CA ALA A 93 22.49 -8.76 -4.04
C ALA A 93 21.07 -9.18 -4.47
N LEU A 94 20.20 -9.63 -3.57
CA LEU A 94 18.78 -9.73 -3.87
C LEU A 94 18.22 -8.34 -4.18
N SER A 95 17.30 -8.26 -5.15
CA SER A 95 16.72 -7.01 -5.62
C SER A 95 15.20 -7.08 -5.64
N TYR A 96 14.57 -5.95 -5.38
CA TYR A 96 13.13 -5.78 -5.22
C TYR A 96 12.65 -4.57 -6.01
N HIS A 97 11.45 -4.66 -6.58
CA HIS A 97 10.77 -3.55 -7.22
C HIS A 97 10.42 -2.51 -6.15
N LEU A 98 10.90 -1.28 -6.31
CA LEU A 98 10.61 -0.17 -5.42
C LEU A 98 9.34 0.54 -5.89
N LEU A 99 8.38 0.67 -4.99
CA LEU A 99 7.05 1.20 -5.28
C LEU A 99 6.80 2.50 -4.53
N TRP A 100 6.24 3.48 -5.22
CA TRP A 100 5.73 4.70 -4.62
C TRP A 100 4.46 5.17 -5.35
N GLY A 101 3.40 5.43 -4.59
CA GLY A 101 2.12 5.88 -5.10
C GLY A 101 1.43 4.86 -6.00
N GLY A 102 1.56 3.57 -5.67
CA GLY A 102 0.99 2.46 -6.41
C GLY A 102 1.72 2.08 -7.70
N LYS A 103 2.93 2.59 -7.94
CA LYS A 103 3.71 2.31 -9.15
C LYS A 103 5.19 2.08 -8.84
N GLU A 104 5.85 1.28 -9.67
CA GLU A 104 7.32 1.19 -9.70
C GLU A 104 8.00 2.53 -10.00
N ILE A 105 8.93 2.90 -9.13
CA ILE A 105 9.83 4.05 -9.28
C ILE A 105 11.31 3.66 -9.34
N GLY A 106 11.62 2.36 -9.27
CA GLY A 106 12.99 1.86 -9.36
C GLY A 106 13.19 0.52 -8.67
N MET A 107 14.39 0.30 -8.13
CA MET A 107 14.78 -0.94 -7.48
C MET A 107 15.46 -0.70 -6.14
N VAL A 108 15.24 -1.62 -5.21
CA VAL A 108 16.00 -1.75 -3.96
C VAL A 108 16.87 -3.00 -4.04
N LYS A 109 18.14 -2.88 -3.68
CA LYS A 109 19.08 -4.01 -3.64
C LYS A 109 19.63 -4.20 -2.23
N VAL A 110 19.56 -5.42 -1.72
CA VAL A 110 20.10 -5.75 -0.40
C VAL A 110 21.63 -5.71 -0.43
N LYS A 111 22.22 -4.90 0.45
CA LYS A 111 23.67 -4.85 0.69
C LYS A 111 24.06 -5.86 1.76
N GLU A 112 23.32 -5.84 2.85
CA GLU A 112 23.64 -6.58 4.06
C GLU A 112 22.36 -6.98 4.79
N TRP A 113 22.33 -8.23 5.27
CA TRP A 113 21.32 -8.70 6.21
C TRP A 113 21.78 -8.40 7.62
N ILE A 114 20.99 -7.61 8.35
CA ILE A 114 21.23 -7.26 9.75
C ILE A 114 20.55 -8.33 10.61
N LYS A 115 21.37 -9.06 11.38
CA LYS A 115 20.91 -10.16 12.25
C LYS A 115 20.74 -9.73 13.71
N GLU A 116 21.25 -8.56 14.05
CA GLU A 116 21.27 -8.01 15.41
C GLU A 116 20.28 -6.85 15.51
N GLY A 117 19.37 -6.93 16.46
CA GLY A 117 18.34 -5.92 16.75
C GLY A 117 17.59 -6.30 18.04
N CYS A 118 16.78 -5.40 18.59
CA CYS A 118 15.76 -5.81 19.56
C CYS A 118 14.88 -6.91 18.94
N SER A 119 14.17 -7.67 19.78
CA SER A 119 13.21 -8.69 19.33
C SER A 119 12.33 -8.21 18.17
N GLY A 120 12.41 -8.92 17.03
CA GLY A 120 11.51 -8.72 15.90
C GLY A 120 12.17 -8.33 14.59
N LEU A 121 11.40 -7.71 13.71
CA LEU A 121 11.71 -7.55 12.27
C LEU A 121 12.14 -6.11 11.90
N GLU A 122 12.73 -5.35 12.83
CA GLU A 122 13.14 -3.96 12.55
C GLU A 122 14.38 -3.92 11.68
N ASP A 123 14.39 -3.00 10.72
CA ASP A 123 15.56 -2.61 9.94
C ASP A 123 16.43 -3.80 9.47
N MET A 124 15.79 -4.91 9.09
CA MET A 124 16.45 -6.21 8.89
C MET A 124 17.49 -6.23 7.77
N ALA A 125 17.53 -5.24 6.88
CA ALA A 125 18.58 -5.17 5.89
C ALA A 125 18.99 -3.75 5.58
N GLU A 126 20.30 -3.56 5.34
CA GLU A 126 20.80 -2.37 4.65
C GLU A 126 20.61 -2.53 3.15
N VAL A 127 20.17 -1.45 2.50
CA VAL A 127 19.87 -1.48 1.07
C VAL A 127 20.48 -0.32 0.27
N GLU A 128 20.76 -0.60 -0.99
CA GLU A 128 20.95 0.39 -2.06
C GLU A 128 19.60 0.70 -2.70
N ILE A 129 19.33 1.98 -2.93
CA ILE A 129 18.10 2.44 -3.56
C ILE A 129 18.48 3.12 -4.87
N ALA A 130 17.95 2.60 -5.98
CA ALA A 130 18.04 3.21 -7.30
C ALA A 130 16.62 3.60 -7.73
N ALA A 131 16.28 4.88 -7.60
CA ALA A 131 14.92 5.39 -7.78
C ALA A 131 14.89 6.64 -8.66
N SER A 132 13.76 6.86 -9.34
CA SER A 132 13.48 8.09 -10.11
C SER A 132 13.05 9.27 -9.24
N LEU A 133 12.78 9.04 -7.96
CA LEU A 133 12.38 10.04 -6.96
C LEU A 133 13.27 9.88 -5.72
N GLU A 134 13.61 10.99 -5.08
CA GLU A 134 14.27 10.97 -3.78
C GLU A 134 13.27 10.56 -2.67
N LEU A 135 13.66 9.57 -1.87
CA LEU A 135 12.91 9.15 -0.70
C LEU A 135 13.45 9.85 0.55
N THR A 136 12.57 10.46 1.34
CA THR A 136 12.93 11.16 2.57
C THR A 136 12.03 10.72 3.74
N GLY A 137 12.52 10.84 4.97
CA GLY A 137 11.74 10.59 6.18
C GLY A 137 11.65 9.13 6.64
N LYS A 138 10.93 8.90 7.76
CA LYS A 138 10.96 7.64 8.52
C LYS A 138 10.49 6.41 7.75
N VAL A 139 9.58 6.52 6.76
CA VAL A 139 9.25 5.47 5.78
C VAL A 139 8.83 6.17 4.49
N GLY A 140 9.43 5.79 3.36
CA GLY A 140 9.28 6.51 2.09
C GLY A 140 8.59 5.74 0.98
N ALA A 141 8.52 4.41 1.04
CA ALA A 141 8.07 3.56 -0.08
C ALA A 141 7.80 2.12 0.36
N LEU A 142 7.26 1.31 -0.57
CA LEU A 142 7.15 -0.14 -0.44
C LEU A 142 8.14 -0.84 -1.39
N ALA A 143 8.48 -2.10 -1.14
CA ALA A 143 9.22 -2.92 -2.09
C ALA A 143 8.71 -4.36 -2.16
N THR A 144 8.81 -5.00 -3.32
CA THR A 144 8.33 -6.38 -3.52
C THR A 144 9.16 -7.18 -4.54
N ASN A 145 9.12 -8.51 -4.43
CA ASN A 145 9.68 -9.43 -5.43
C ASN A 145 8.69 -9.78 -6.55
N ASP A 146 7.44 -9.31 -6.48
CA ASP A 146 6.45 -9.56 -7.53
C ASP A 146 6.37 -8.37 -8.51
N ALA A 147 6.97 -8.56 -9.69
CA ALA A 147 6.91 -7.60 -10.78
C ALA A 147 5.47 -7.28 -11.24
N SER A 148 4.50 -8.18 -11.00
CA SER A 148 3.11 -7.95 -11.40
C SER A 148 2.38 -6.99 -10.46
N LEU A 149 2.78 -6.88 -9.19
CA LEU A 149 2.31 -5.83 -8.29
C LEU A 149 2.90 -4.46 -8.68
N ALA A 150 4.03 -4.43 -9.39
CA ALA A 150 4.73 -3.22 -9.79
C ALA A 150 4.13 -2.49 -11.01
N GLN A 151 3.11 -3.07 -11.65
CA GLN A 151 2.52 -2.59 -12.92
C GLN A 151 1.41 -1.54 -12.75
N GLY A 152 1.16 -1.07 -11.53
CA GLY A 152 0.15 -0.06 -11.25
C GLY A 152 0.45 1.30 -11.87
N LYS A 153 -0.50 2.23 -11.73
CA LYS A 153 -0.36 3.61 -12.17
C LYS A 153 -0.05 4.50 -10.97
N LEU A 154 0.75 5.53 -11.20
CA LEU A 154 1.00 6.53 -10.17
C LEU A 154 -0.31 7.28 -9.90
N ALA A 155 -0.88 7.07 -8.72
CA ALA A 155 -2.16 7.68 -8.33
C ALA A 155 -2.02 8.58 -7.09
N ARG A 156 -0.87 8.54 -6.41
CA ARG A 156 -0.58 9.37 -5.24
C ARG A 156 -0.06 10.75 -5.60
N ARG A 157 -0.53 11.75 -4.86
CA ARG A 157 -0.03 13.13 -4.89
C ARG A 157 -0.12 13.78 -3.52
N ALA A 158 0.48 14.96 -3.39
CA ALA A 158 0.22 15.83 -2.26
C ALA A 158 -1.25 16.31 -2.29
N PRO A 159 -1.92 16.44 -1.13
CA PRO A 159 -3.21 17.09 -1.03
C PRO A 159 -3.12 18.58 -1.41
N THR A 160 -4.17 19.09 -2.03
CA THR A 160 -4.39 20.52 -2.26
C THR A 160 -4.70 21.25 -0.95
N GLU A 161 -4.54 22.57 -0.92
CA GLU A 161 -4.85 23.37 0.28
C GLU A 161 -6.31 23.26 0.72
N LEU A 162 -7.24 23.13 -0.23
CA LEU A 162 -8.66 22.91 0.08
C LEU A 162 -8.89 21.52 0.71
N GLU A 163 -8.24 20.48 0.18
CA GLU A 163 -8.29 19.14 0.73
C GLU A 163 -7.71 19.09 2.15
N LYS A 164 -6.55 19.72 2.38
CA LYS A 164 -5.94 19.86 3.71
C LYS A 164 -6.89 20.55 4.70
N THR A 165 -7.47 21.68 4.29
CA THR A 165 -8.40 22.45 5.12
C THR A 165 -9.60 21.60 5.53
N ARG A 166 -10.22 20.90 4.58
CA ARG A 166 -11.38 20.04 4.85
C ARG A 166 -11.02 18.82 5.70
N ALA A 167 -9.84 18.22 5.48
CA ALA A 167 -9.39 17.09 6.28
C ALA A 167 -9.14 17.52 7.74
N LEU A 168 -8.55 18.70 7.95
CA LEU A 168 -8.39 19.30 9.27
C LEU A 168 -9.74 19.60 9.95
N GLU A 169 -10.75 20.06 9.20
CA GLU A 169 -12.11 20.24 9.75
C GLU A 169 -12.71 18.91 10.25
N VAL A 170 -12.56 17.83 9.47
CA VAL A 170 -13.01 16.49 9.90
C VAL A 170 -12.24 16.03 11.14
N ALA A 171 -10.91 16.17 11.14
CA ALA A 171 -10.06 15.79 12.27
C ALA A 171 -10.45 16.55 13.55
N ARG A 172 -10.61 17.88 13.49
CA ARG A 172 -11.06 18.71 14.62
C ARG A 172 -12.40 18.24 15.18
N ASN A 173 -13.37 17.94 14.32
CA ASN A 173 -14.67 17.44 14.74
C ASN A 173 -14.57 16.07 15.43
N ILE A 174 -13.68 15.20 14.97
CA ILE A 174 -13.45 13.89 15.60
C ILE A 174 -12.75 14.05 16.95
N TYR A 175 -11.74 14.92 17.05
CA TYR A 175 -11.08 15.23 18.33
C TYR A 175 -12.07 15.82 19.36
N LEU A 176 -12.91 16.78 18.96
CA LEU A 176 -13.97 17.32 19.82
C LEU A 176 -14.94 16.23 20.33
N LYS A 177 -15.38 15.33 19.43
CA LYS A 177 -16.24 14.20 19.80
C LYS A 177 -15.56 13.23 20.77
N ASN A 178 -14.24 13.14 20.75
CA ASN A 178 -13.44 12.35 21.68
C ASN A 178 -13.01 13.15 22.94
N GLY A 179 -13.57 14.34 23.15
CA GLY A 179 -13.37 15.13 24.36
C GLY A 179 -12.04 15.90 24.42
N ILE A 180 -11.37 16.08 23.28
CA ILE A 180 -10.15 16.91 23.22
C ILE A 180 -10.53 18.38 23.35
N ASN A 181 -9.76 19.11 24.16
CA ASN A 181 -9.97 20.53 24.42
C ASN A 181 -9.80 21.37 23.15
N ASP A 182 -10.76 22.25 22.86
CA ASP A 182 -10.76 23.19 21.73
C ASP A 182 -9.44 23.95 21.55
N LYS A 183 -8.76 24.29 22.65
CA LYS A 183 -7.47 25.01 22.61
C LYS A 183 -6.36 24.20 21.96
N LEU A 184 -6.39 22.87 22.12
CA LEU A 184 -5.41 21.95 21.54
C LEU A 184 -5.64 21.74 20.04
N LEU A 185 -6.83 22.06 19.51
CA LEU A 185 -7.13 21.85 18.09
C LEU A 185 -6.33 22.77 17.16
N GLN A 186 -5.67 23.80 17.70
CA GLN A 186 -4.76 24.67 16.96
C GLN A 186 -3.35 24.08 16.84
N THR A 187 -3.02 23.04 17.60
CA THR A 187 -1.70 22.39 17.62
C THR A 187 -1.69 21.08 16.84
N ILE A 188 -2.71 20.82 16.03
CA ILE A 188 -2.77 19.63 15.18
C ILE A 188 -1.61 19.66 14.19
N GLU A 189 -0.68 18.75 14.38
CA GLU A 189 0.29 18.33 13.36
C GLU A 189 -0.38 17.31 12.46
N PHE A 190 -0.11 17.35 11.15
CA PHE A 190 -0.67 16.34 10.26
C PHE A 190 0.20 16.10 9.04
N GLU A 191 0.14 14.85 8.56
CA GLU A 191 0.67 14.41 7.29
C GLU A 191 -0.46 13.75 6.49
N ALA A 192 -0.52 14.03 5.18
CA ALA A 192 -1.57 13.48 4.34
C ALA A 192 -1.13 13.30 2.89
N ALA A 193 -1.76 12.33 2.23
CA ALA A 193 -1.66 12.06 0.81
C ALA A 193 -3.06 12.05 0.18
N ALA A 194 -3.13 12.32 -1.11
CA ALA A 194 -4.31 12.05 -1.91
C ALA A 194 -3.98 10.93 -2.90
N ALA A 195 -4.83 9.93 -3.02
CA ALA A 195 -4.64 8.81 -3.94
C ALA A 195 -5.98 8.40 -4.57
N ASP A 196 -6.01 8.20 -5.88
CA ASP A 196 -7.13 7.57 -6.58
C ASP A 196 -6.99 6.05 -6.44
N LEU A 197 -7.77 5.45 -5.55
CA LEU A 197 -7.60 4.06 -5.14
C LEU A 197 -8.32 3.06 -6.06
N ASP A 198 -9.35 3.49 -6.78
CA ASP A 198 -10.20 2.63 -7.63
C ASP A 198 -10.20 3.06 -9.12
N SER A 199 -9.33 4.01 -9.49
CA SER A 199 -9.22 4.58 -10.84
C SER A 199 -10.48 5.32 -11.30
N ASP A 200 -11.31 5.84 -10.38
CA ASP A 200 -12.50 6.63 -10.68
C ASP A 200 -12.18 8.11 -11.01
N GLN A 201 -10.90 8.50 -11.01
CA GLN A 201 -10.37 9.87 -11.17
C GLN A 201 -10.67 10.81 -10.00
N THR A 202 -11.20 10.29 -8.90
CA THR A 202 -11.45 11.00 -7.65
C THR A 202 -10.50 10.47 -6.59
N ALA A 203 -9.60 11.32 -6.11
CA ALA A 203 -8.69 10.92 -5.05
C ALA A 203 -9.42 10.85 -3.70
N GLU A 204 -9.19 9.76 -2.96
CA GLU A 204 -9.36 9.70 -1.52
C GLU A 204 -8.21 10.44 -0.81
N LEU A 205 -8.50 10.98 0.38
CA LEU A 205 -7.48 11.58 1.26
C LEU A 205 -7.17 10.61 2.38
N ILE A 206 -5.88 10.38 2.60
CA ILE A 206 -5.36 9.48 3.63
C ILE A 206 -4.42 10.30 4.49
N GLY A 207 -4.60 10.32 5.80
CA GLY A 207 -3.75 11.14 6.65
C GLY A 207 -3.73 10.76 8.12
N SER A 208 -2.66 11.19 8.76
CA SER A 208 -2.39 11.03 10.18
C SER A 208 -2.31 12.41 10.81
N PHE A 209 -3.05 12.57 11.90
CA PHE A 209 -3.21 13.80 12.65
C PHE A 209 -2.77 13.54 14.09
N ARG A 210 -2.12 14.51 14.70
CA ARG A 210 -1.51 14.37 16.00
C ARG A 210 -1.63 15.66 16.80
N ILE A 211 -2.01 15.51 18.07
CA ILE A 211 -1.94 16.57 19.07
C ILE A 211 -1.07 16.04 20.21
N GLU A 212 -0.11 16.85 20.64
CA GLU A 212 0.59 16.66 21.90
C GLU A 212 0.02 17.62 22.96
N GLU A 213 -0.24 17.10 24.15
CA GLU A 213 -0.56 17.89 25.33
C GLU A 213 0.50 17.67 26.41
N HIS A 214 1.26 18.72 26.67
CA HIS A 214 2.34 18.76 27.65
C HIS A 214 1.79 19.19 29.02
N VAL A 215 1.76 18.25 29.95
CA VAL A 215 1.41 18.50 31.34
C VAL A 215 2.39 17.72 32.21
N ALA A 216 3.18 18.46 32.99
CA ALA A 216 4.10 17.85 33.95
C ALA A 216 3.32 16.92 34.90
N ASP A 217 3.83 15.71 35.11
CA ASP A 217 3.28 14.81 36.11
C ASP A 217 3.64 15.25 37.54
N GLU A 218 3.22 14.46 38.54
CA GLU A 218 3.50 14.75 39.96
C GLU A 218 4.99 14.80 40.30
N TYR A 219 5.85 14.25 39.43
CA TYR A 219 7.31 14.23 39.56
C TYR A 219 8.00 15.31 38.72
N GLY A 220 7.24 16.13 38.00
CA GLY A 220 7.78 17.17 37.11
C GLY A 220 8.29 16.65 35.77
N LEU A 221 8.00 15.40 35.39
CA LEU A 221 8.34 14.85 34.08
C LEU A 221 7.33 15.31 33.02
N ASP A 222 7.81 15.87 31.92
CA ASP A 222 7.01 16.29 30.79
C ASP A 222 6.92 15.20 29.73
N ILE A 223 6.19 14.14 30.05
CA ILE A 223 5.80 13.11 29.07
C ILE A 223 4.46 13.56 28.47
N PRO A 224 4.39 13.93 27.18
CA PRO A 224 3.16 14.44 26.58
C PRO A 224 2.10 13.34 26.48
N SER A 225 0.84 13.72 26.66
CA SER A 225 -0.28 12.93 26.16
C SER A 225 -0.38 13.12 24.65
N VAL A 226 -0.39 12.04 23.90
CA VAL A 226 -0.53 12.03 22.44
C VAL A 226 -1.94 11.60 22.07
N TYR A 227 -2.57 12.40 21.20
CA TYR A 227 -3.85 12.10 20.59
C TYR A 227 -3.64 11.89 19.09
N ALA A 228 -3.45 10.64 18.69
CA ALA A 228 -3.23 10.26 17.30
C ALA A 228 -4.56 9.90 16.63
N LEU A 229 -4.71 10.33 15.38
CA LEU A 229 -5.88 10.06 14.57
C LEU A 229 -5.45 9.72 13.14
N PHE A 230 -5.77 8.53 12.67
CA PHE A 230 -5.64 8.14 11.27
C PHE A 230 -6.99 8.15 10.57
N LEU A 231 -7.04 8.72 9.37
CA LEU A 231 -8.25 8.86 8.56
C LEU A 231 -8.01 8.41 7.12
N LEU A 232 -8.99 7.65 6.59
CA LEU A 232 -9.27 7.58 5.16
C LEU A 232 -10.56 8.35 4.90
N LEU A 233 -10.54 9.29 3.96
CA LEU A 233 -11.62 10.21 3.66
C LEU A 233 -11.97 10.13 2.18
N LYS A 234 -13.26 10.04 1.86
CA LYS A 234 -13.78 10.17 0.49
C LYS A 234 -14.60 11.43 0.34
N SER A 235 -14.55 12.03 -0.85
CA SER A 235 -15.43 13.14 -1.22
C SER A 235 -16.88 12.66 -1.32
N GLY A 236 -17.78 13.28 -0.58
CA GLY A 236 -19.22 13.01 -0.64
C GLY A 236 -20.04 14.29 -0.85
N ALA A 237 -21.36 14.13 -1.01
CA ALA A 237 -22.28 15.25 -1.25
C ALA A 237 -22.28 16.32 -0.14
N LYS A 238 -21.89 15.95 1.09
CA LYS A 238 -21.81 16.83 2.27
C LYS A 238 -20.36 17.23 2.61
N GLY A 239 -19.43 17.07 1.68
CA GLY A 239 -17.99 17.23 1.92
C GLY A 239 -17.30 15.90 2.22
N LEU A 240 -16.11 15.95 2.80
CA LEU A 240 -15.32 14.76 3.12
C LEU A 240 -16.04 13.90 4.17
N GLN A 241 -16.09 12.59 3.93
CA GLN A 241 -16.66 11.60 4.83
C GLN A 241 -15.59 10.59 5.24
N PRO A 242 -15.45 10.26 6.53
CA PRO A 242 -14.54 9.22 6.98
C PRO A 242 -15.02 7.83 6.56
N LEU A 243 -14.13 7.09 5.93
CA LEU A 243 -14.29 5.67 5.58
C LEU A 243 -13.53 4.77 6.55
N VAL A 244 -12.37 5.22 7.03
CA VAL A 244 -11.61 4.61 8.14
C VAL A 244 -11.32 5.69 9.17
N THR A 245 -11.44 5.34 10.44
CA THR A 245 -11.10 6.21 11.56
C THR A 245 -10.45 5.38 12.65
N GLN A 246 -9.18 5.66 12.96
CA GLN A 246 -8.46 5.07 14.07
C GLN A 246 -8.02 6.20 15.00
N PHE A 247 -8.66 6.28 16.17
CA PHE A 247 -8.32 7.27 17.17
C PHE A 247 -7.63 6.58 18.35
N HIS A 248 -6.48 7.11 18.75
CA HIS A 248 -5.71 6.62 19.88
C HIS A 248 -5.37 7.76 20.83
N ARG A 249 -5.55 7.51 22.13
CA ARG A 249 -5.09 8.39 23.21
C ARG A 249 -4.10 7.62 24.04
N GLY A 250 -2.89 8.14 24.14
CA GLY A 250 -1.80 7.49 24.87
C GLY A 250 -0.90 8.48 25.58
N ARG A 251 -0.20 8.01 26.60
CA ARG A 251 0.89 8.70 27.30
C ARG A 251 1.93 7.66 27.71
N GLY A 252 3.21 7.95 27.49
CA GLY A 252 4.32 7.05 27.82
C GLY A 252 4.10 5.66 27.20
N GLU A 253 3.98 4.64 28.06
CA GLU A 253 3.80 3.22 27.67
C GLU A 253 2.52 2.93 26.89
N SER A 254 1.54 3.82 26.92
CA SER A 254 0.31 3.68 26.15
C SER A 254 0.36 4.42 24.81
N TYR A 255 1.52 4.89 24.34
CA TYR A 255 1.66 5.56 23.04
C TYR A 255 1.24 4.65 21.88
N GLY A 256 0.65 5.26 20.85
CA GLY A 256 0.19 4.59 19.65
C GLY A 256 -0.13 5.61 18.55
N GLU A 257 0.38 5.38 17.35
CA GLU A 257 0.20 6.24 16.19
C GLU A 257 0.18 5.41 14.91
N GLU A 258 -0.71 5.72 13.98
CA GLU A 258 -0.82 5.03 12.71
C GLU A 258 -0.53 6.01 11.56
N ARG A 259 0.35 5.60 10.64
CA ARG A 259 0.89 6.41 9.55
C ARG A 259 0.73 5.72 8.20
N PHE A 260 0.30 6.48 7.20
CA PHE A 260 0.17 5.98 5.84
C PHE A 260 1.54 5.69 5.22
N LEU A 261 1.73 4.48 4.70
CA LEU A 261 2.94 4.15 3.92
C LEU A 261 2.70 4.39 2.44
N ASP A 262 1.84 3.56 1.86
CA ASP A 262 1.47 3.65 0.45
C ASP A 262 0.22 2.81 0.15
N HIS A 263 -0.22 2.83 -1.10
CA HIS A 263 -1.31 1.98 -1.59
C HIS A 263 -0.84 1.05 -2.72
N LEU A 264 -1.43 -0.13 -2.82
CA LEU A 264 -1.12 -1.13 -3.85
C LEU A 264 -2.30 -2.07 -4.07
N ASP A 265 -2.59 -2.45 -5.31
CA ASP A 265 -3.59 -3.47 -5.65
C ASP A 265 -2.98 -4.88 -5.44
N LEU A 266 -3.08 -5.40 -4.22
CA LEU A 266 -2.40 -6.61 -3.78
C LEU A 266 -3.08 -7.88 -4.28
N ASP A 267 -4.39 -7.84 -4.51
CA ASP A 267 -5.15 -8.99 -5.02
C ASP A 267 -5.64 -8.85 -6.47
N LYS A 268 -5.30 -7.75 -7.13
CA LYS A 268 -5.51 -7.48 -8.56
C LYS A 268 -6.99 -7.37 -8.92
N ASP A 269 -7.80 -6.85 -8.00
CA ASP A 269 -9.22 -6.57 -8.24
C ASP A 269 -9.48 -5.18 -8.83
N GLY A 270 -8.44 -4.37 -8.98
CA GLY A 270 -8.49 -3.01 -9.53
C GLY A 270 -8.69 -1.92 -8.48
N VAL A 271 -8.85 -2.27 -7.20
CA VAL A 271 -8.91 -1.34 -6.07
C VAL A 271 -7.68 -1.52 -5.19
N SER A 272 -6.90 -0.47 -5.02
CA SER A 272 -5.70 -0.53 -4.18
C SER A 272 -6.04 -0.72 -2.71
N GLU A 273 -5.37 -1.66 -2.06
CA GLU A 273 -5.28 -1.69 -0.60
C GLU A 273 -4.39 -0.56 -0.07
N ILE A 274 -4.66 -0.13 1.15
CA ILE A 274 -3.88 0.87 1.88
C ILE A 274 -2.99 0.15 2.89
N VAL A 275 -1.69 0.44 2.86
CA VAL A 275 -0.71 -0.09 3.80
C VAL A 275 -0.33 1.00 4.79
N THR A 276 -0.41 0.70 6.08
CA THR A 276 -0.05 1.62 7.17
C THR A 276 0.99 1.00 8.09
N LYS A 277 1.80 1.85 8.74
CA LYS A 277 2.66 1.48 9.87
C LYS A 277 2.00 1.99 11.14
N VAL A 278 1.99 1.17 12.18
CA VAL A 278 1.52 1.53 13.51
C VAL A 278 2.72 1.50 14.43
N ASP A 279 3.10 2.65 14.97
CA ASP A 279 4.12 2.75 16.02
C ASP A 279 3.41 2.75 17.37
N VAL A 280 3.89 1.96 18.32
CA VAL A 280 3.42 1.92 19.72
C VAL A 280 4.60 2.14 20.66
N TYR A 281 4.35 2.20 21.97
CA TYR A 281 5.47 2.19 22.91
C TYR A 281 6.31 0.93 22.68
N GLU A 282 7.61 1.16 22.42
CA GLU A 282 8.62 0.11 22.36
C GLU A 282 8.43 -0.92 21.21
N GLY A 283 7.39 -0.77 20.38
CA GLY A 283 7.13 -1.64 19.24
C GLY A 283 6.46 -0.97 18.05
N TRP A 284 6.25 -1.74 16.99
CA TRP A 284 5.52 -1.32 15.80
C TRP A 284 4.94 -2.53 15.07
N GLY A 285 4.01 -2.27 14.16
CA GLY A 285 3.52 -3.27 13.22
C GLY A 285 2.91 -2.61 12.00
N TYR A 286 2.26 -3.39 11.16
CA TYR A 286 1.60 -2.89 9.95
C TYR A 286 0.15 -3.33 9.88
N ARG A 287 -0.63 -2.56 9.12
CA ARG A 287 -2.00 -2.92 8.75
C ARG A 287 -2.22 -2.76 7.27
N ILE A 288 -3.14 -3.56 6.74
CA ILE A 288 -3.63 -3.43 5.36
C ILE A 288 -5.14 -3.29 5.41
N TYR A 289 -5.65 -2.22 4.79
CA TYR A 289 -7.08 -1.99 4.63
C TYR A 289 -7.49 -2.24 3.18
N LYS A 290 -8.63 -2.89 3.00
CA LYS A 290 -9.24 -3.20 1.70
C LYS A 290 -10.68 -2.72 1.65
N SER A 291 -11.11 -2.21 0.50
CA SER A 291 -12.53 -1.98 0.21
C SER A 291 -13.23 -3.31 -0.11
N GLN A 292 -14.26 -3.66 0.65
CA GLN A 292 -15.11 -4.83 0.45
C GLN A 292 -16.57 -4.39 0.49
N ASN A 293 -17.30 -4.57 -0.62
CA ASN A 293 -18.70 -4.14 -0.74
C ASN A 293 -18.92 -2.65 -0.39
N ASN A 294 -18.01 -1.77 -0.84
CA ASN A 294 -17.99 -0.33 -0.53
C ASN A 294 -17.74 0.02 0.94
N GLU A 295 -17.25 -0.93 1.75
CA GLU A 295 -16.80 -0.69 3.12
C GLU A 295 -15.30 -0.97 3.24
N TRP A 296 -14.55 -0.08 3.89
CA TRP A 296 -13.13 -0.31 4.15
C TRP A 296 -12.95 -1.16 5.42
N LYS A 297 -12.20 -2.25 5.30
CA LYS A 297 -11.95 -3.21 6.37
C LYS A 297 -10.47 -3.49 6.52
N GLU A 298 -10.02 -3.65 7.76
CA GLU A 298 -8.70 -4.20 8.04
C GLU A 298 -8.71 -5.69 7.65
N VAL A 299 -7.85 -6.04 6.70
CA VAL A 299 -7.69 -7.42 6.20
C VAL A 299 -6.38 -8.05 6.61
N TYR A 300 -5.46 -7.25 7.17
CA TYR A 300 -4.21 -7.72 7.75
C TYR A 300 -3.78 -6.83 8.90
N ARG A 301 -3.23 -7.49 9.92
CA ARG A 301 -2.47 -6.89 11.01
C ARG A 301 -1.32 -7.84 11.34
N GLY A 302 -0.12 -7.31 11.39
CA GLY A 302 1.08 -8.08 11.70
C GLY A 302 2.33 -7.47 11.10
N GLY A 303 3.41 -8.22 11.15
CA GLY A 303 4.73 -7.73 10.81
C GLY A 303 5.22 -6.75 11.87
N GLY A 304 6.48 -6.36 11.76
CA GLY A 304 7.12 -5.54 12.78
C GLY A 304 7.60 -6.34 13.99
N GLY A 305 7.63 -5.71 15.16
CA GLY A 305 8.33 -6.21 16.33
C GLY A 305 8.27 -5.23 17.50
N GLY A 306 9.13 -5.45 18.49
CA GLY A 306 9.27 -4.54 19.63
C GLY A 306 10.33 -4.98 20.63
N CYS A 307 10.92 -4.00 21.30
CA CYS A 307 11.52 -4.19 22.61
C CYS A 307 10.44 -3.93 23.68
#